data_AF-A0A4W3K009-F1
#
_entry.id   AF-A0A4W3K009-F1
#
_cell.length_a   1.000
_cell.length_b   1.000
_cell.length_c   1.000
_cell.angle_alpha   90.00
_cell.angle_beta   90.00
_cell.angle_gamma   90.00
#
_symmetry.space_group_name_H-M   'P 1'
#
loop_
_entity.id
_entity.type
_entity.pdbx_description
1 polymer ?
#
loop_
_entity_poly.entity_id
_entity_poly.type
_entity_poly.pdbx_seq_one_letter_code
_entity_poly.pdbx_strand_id
1 'polypeptide(L)'
;NRVSSYRNNLAQIADVVTYFYRDFTDPNNPATLRDGFRLLVQDHKWLAPSYQLADLHSNRTNTFLYIYSHRPSFSQEPPWVGASHLDDLLYLLGDPVARTPSHQYTQEEKQLSFSLMAYWTNFAHTG
;
A
#
# COMPACT_ATOMS: atom_id res chain seq x y z
N ASN A 1 7.69 28.90 -12.35
CA ASN A 1 6.41 28.96 -13.08
C ASN A 1 5.81 27.59 -13.47
N ARG A 2 5.96 26.52 -12.67
CA ARG A 2 5.20 25.25 -12.87
C ARG A 2 3.90 25.20 -12.06
N VAL A 3 3.88 25.81 -10.88
CA VAL A 3 2.69 25.85 -10.00
C VAL A 3 1.51 26.61 -10.65
N SER A 4 1.79 27.63 -11.47
CA SER A 4 0.75 28.38 -12.20
C SER A 4 0.13 27.62 -13.36
N SER A 5 0.84 26.68 -14.00
CA SER A 5 0.31 25.92 -15.13
C SER A 5 -0.66 24.81 -14.71
N TYR A 6 -0.52 24.26 -13.50
CA TYR A 6 -1.46 23.28 -12.95
C TYR A 6 -2.85 23.88 -12.69
N ARG A 7 -2.90 25.13 -12.19
CA ARG A 7 -4.17 25.82 -11.90
C ARG A 7 -5.00 26.11 -13.15
N ASN A 8 -4.35 26.29 -14.30
CA ASN A 8 -5.03 26.64 -15.55
C ASN A 8 -5.53 25.41 -16.34
N ASN A 9 -5.17 24.18 -15.94
CA ASN A 9 -5.46 22.95 -16.69
C ASN A 9 -6.16 21.87 -15.84
N LEU A 10 -6.87 22.28 -14.79
CA LEU A 10 -7.49 21.32 -13.86
C LEU A 10 -8.46 20.36 -14.55
N ALA A 11 -9.19 20.83 -15.56
CA ALA A 11 -10.10 19.99 -16.35
C ALA A 11 -9.35 18.89 -17.09
N GLN A 12 -8.29 19.23 -17.82
CA GLN A 12 -7.49 18.27 -18.57
C GLN A 12 -6.78 17.26 -17.65
N ILE A 13 -6.32 17.71 -16.49
CA ILE A 13 -5.72 16.84 -15.48
C ILE A 13 -6.78 15.86 -14.94
N ALA A 14 -7.97 16.36 -14.60
CA ALA A 14 -9.06 15.52 -14.13
C ALA A 14 -9.49 14.50 -15.19
N ASP A 15 -9.53 14.87 -16.47
CA ASP A 15 -9.86 13.95 -17.57
C ASP A 15 -8.84 12.82 -17.68
N VAL A 16 -7.55 13.14 -17.64
CA VAL A 16 -6.47 12.13 -17.68
C VAL A 16 -6.52 11.22 -16.46
N VAL A 17 -6.69 11.77 -15.25
CA VAL A 17 -6.83 10.97 -14.03
C VAL A 17 -8.05 10.06 -14.13
N THR A 18 -9.20 10.59 -14.56
CA THR A 18 -10.43 9.79 -14.74
C THR A 18 -10.20 8.66 -15.73
N TYR A 19 -9.46 8.90 -16.82
CA TYR A 19 -9.16 7.89 -17.81
C TYR A 19 -8.39 6.69 -17.24
N PHE A 20 -7.43 6.90 -16.34
CA PHE A 20 -6.64 5.81 -15.76
C PHE A 20 -7.38 5.00 -14.69
N TYR A 21 -8.30 5.62 -13.96
CA TYR A 21 -8.94 5.01 -12.79
C TYR A 21 -10.43 4.68 -12.97
N ARG A 22 -10.99 4.90 -14.17
CA ARG A 22 -12.40 4.60 -14.46
C ARG A 22 -12.53 3.38 -15.35
N ASP A 23 -13.43 2.48 -14.97
CA ASP A 23 -13.92 1.44 -15.89
C ASP A 23 -14.95 2.05 -16.84
N PHE A 24 -14.62 2.08 -18.13
CA PHE A 24 -15.52 2.59 -19.18
C PHE A 24 -16.45 1.51 -19.76
N THR A 25 -16.25 0.24 -19.42
CA THR A 25 -17.11 -0.86 -19.87
C THR A 25 -18.41 -0.93 -19.06
N ASP A 26 -18.35 -0.59 -17.77
CA ASP A 26 -19.50 -0.46 -16.87
C ASP A 26 -19.37 0.81 -15.99
N PRO A 27 -19.59 2.01 -16.57
CA PRO A 27 -19.20 3.28 -15.97
C PRO A 27 -20.07 3.74 -14.79
N ASN A 28 -21.15 3.01 -14.49
CA ASN A 28 -22.09 3.31 -13.40
C ASN A 28 -22.05 2.25 -12.29
N ASN A 29 -21.15 1.26 -12.39
CA ASN A 29 -21.02 0.21 -11.39
C ASN A 29 -20.41 0.79 -10.10
N PRO A 30 -21.12 0.74 -8.96
CA PRO A 30 -20.62 1.31 -7.72
C PRO A 30 -19.33 0.65 -7.22
N ALA A 31 -19.12 -0.64 -7.50
CA ALA A 31 -17.92 -1.36 -7.07
C ALA A 31 -16.67 -0.92 -7.85
N THR A 32 -16.77 -0.79 -9.17
CA THR A 32 -15.63 -0.35 -10.00
C THR A 32 -15.30 1.12 -9.76
N LEU A 33 -16.31 1.97 -9.53
CA LEU A 33 -16.11 3.36 -9.12
C LEU A 33 -15.38 3.47 -7.78
N ARG A 34 -15.78 2.67 -6.78
CA ARG A 34 -15.10 2.59 -5.48
C ARG A 34 -13.65 2.13 -5.64
N ASP A 35 -13.43 1.06 -6.41
CA ASP A 35 -12.10 0.47 -6.56
C ASP A 35 -11.16 1.38 -7.35
N GLY A 36 -11.67 2.07 -8.36
CA GLY A 36 -10.95 3.11 -9.10
C GLY A 36 -10.53 4.28 -8.22
N PHE A 37 -11.46 4.81 -7.40
CA PHE A 37 -11.12 5.85 -6.42
C PHE A 37 -10.11 5.36 -5.38
N ARG A 38 -10.26 4.12 -4.89
CA ARG A 38 -9.31 3.51 -3.96
C ARG A 38 -7.90 3.46 -4.56
N LEU A 39 -7.76 2.98 -5.80
CA LEU A 39 -6.47 2.93 -6.51
C LEU A 39 -5.87 4.32 -6.73
N LEU A 40 -6.68 5.31 -7.15
CA LEU A 40 -6.22 6.69 -7.31
C LEU A 40 -5.61 7.24 -6.02
N VAL A 41 -6.33 7.07 -4.90
CA VAL A 41 -5.86 7.55 -3.60
C VAL A 41 -4.62 6.77 -3.16
N GLN A 42 -4.61 5.45 -3.37
CA GLN A 42 -3.48 4.57 -3.06
C GLN A 42 -2.19 5.01 -3.78
N ASP A 43 -2.30 5.23 -5.09
CA ASP A 43 -1.19 5.62 -5.96
C ASP A 43 -0.68 7.01 -5.63
N HIS A 44 -1.59 7.97 -5.50
CA HIS A 44 -1.22 9.36 -5.26
C HIS A 44 -0.60 9.58 -3.89
N LYS A 45 -1.12 8.94 -2.84
CA LYS A 45 -0.70 9.19 -1.45
C LYS A 45 0.47 8.31 -1.01
N TRP A 46 0.58 7.08 -1.50
CA TRP A 46 1.59 6.13 -1.01
C TRP A 46 2.50 5.56 -2.10
N LEU A 47 1.96 4.94 -3.17
CA LEU A 47 2.84 4.22 -4.12
C LEU A 47 3.75 5.18 -4.91
N ALA A 48 3.18 6.10 -5.69
CA ALA A 48 3.96 6.98 -6.55
C ALA A 48 5.08 7.74 -5.80
N PRO A 49 4.83 8.39 -4.64
CA PRO A 49 5.92 9.03 -3.90
C PRO A 49 6.94 8.03 -3.34
N SER A 50 6.53 6.84 -2.91
CA SER A 50 7.48 5.81 -2.41
C SER A 50 8.39 5.29 -3.53
N TYR A 51 7.85 5.03 -4.71
CA TYR A 51 8.64 4.63 -5.89
C TYR A 51 9.58 5.74 -6.35
N GLN A 52 9.12 6.99 -6.40
CA GLN A 52 9.98 8.14 -6.74
C GLN A 52 11.13 8.30 -5.73
N LEU A 53 10.84 8.15 -4.44
CA LEU A 53 11.88 8.19 -3.41
C LEU A 53 12.87 7.03 -3.57
N ALA A 54 12.38 5.82 -3.79
CA ALA A 54 13.22 4.63 -3.98
C ALA A 54 14.12 4.76 -5.21
N ASP A 55 13.61 5.29 -6.33
CA ASP A 55 14.37 5.55 -7.56
C ASP A 55 15.46 6.61 -7.34
N LEU A 56 15.14 7.69 -6.61
CA LEU A 56 16.15 8.70 -6.25
C LEU A 56 17.21 8.16 -5.29
N HIS A 57 16.83 7.30 -4.35
CA HIS A 57 17.73 6.72 -3.35
C HIS A 57 18.63 5.62 -3.94
N SER A 58 18.11 4.82 -4.86
CA SER A 58 18.83 3.71 -5.51
C SER A 58 20.04 4.17 -6.34
N ASN A 59 20.00 5.40 -6.84
CA ASN A 59 21.14 6.04 -7.50
C ASN A 59 22.35 6.27 -6.57
N ARG A 60 22.19 6.12 -5.25
CA ARG A 60 23.25 6.37 -4.25
C ARG A 60 23.66 5.14 -3.47
N THR A 61 22.75 4.21 -3.22
CA THR A 61 23.02 3.03 -2.39
C THR A 61 21.99 1.92 -2.64
N ASN A 62 22.28 0.71 -2.15
CA ASN A 62 21.34 -0.40 -2.17
C ASN A 62 20.01 0.02 -1.54
N THR A 63 18.92 -0.25 -2.26
CA THR A 63 17.57 0.17 -1.89
C THR A 63 16.63 -1.01 -2.02
N PHE A 64 15.85 -1.26 -0.98
CA PHE A 64 14.86 -2.32 -0.93
C PHE A 64 13.47 -1.71 -0.76
N LEU A 65 12.49 -2.26 -1.46
CA LEU A 65 11.09 -1.87 -1.38
C LEU A 65 10.25 -3.14 -1.25
N TYR A 66 9.20 -3.11 -0.44
CA TYR A 66 8.22 -4.19 -0.37
C TYR A 66 6.80 -3.66 -0.55
N ILE A 67 5.92 -4.54 -1.02
CA ILE A 67 4.47 -4.32 -1.04
C ILE A 67 3.87 -5.31 -0.06
N TYR A 68 3.11 -4.80 0.90
CA TYR A 68 2.32 -5.64 1.79
C TYR A 68 0.91 -5.80 1.24
N SER A 69 0.46 -7.04 1.09
CA SER A 69 -0.84 -7.36 0.46
C SER A 69 -1.68 -8.35 1.28
N HIS A 70 -1.23 -8.75 2.46
CA HIS A 70 -1.97 -9.68 3.31
C HIS A 70 -3.06 -8.95 4.09
N ARG A 71 -4.30 -9.45 4.00
CA ARG A 71 -5.42 -8.96 4.79
C ARG A 71 -5.49 -9.74 6.10
N PRO A 72 -5.43 -9.08 7.28
CA PRO A 72 -5.51 -9.78 8.55
C PRO A 72 -6.80 -10.61 8.68
N SER A 73 -6.68 -11.83 9.19
CA SER A 73 -7.81 -12.75 9.38
C SER A 73 -8.89 -12.20 10.31
N PHE A 74 -8.50 -11.33 11.24
CA PHE A 74 -9.37 -10.64 12.21
C PHE A 74 -9.83 -9.25 11.73
N SER A 75 -9.52 -8.83 10.51
CA SER A 75 -9.91 -7.52 9.99
C SER A 75 -11.42 -7.37 9.91
N GLN A 76 -11.95 -6.32 10.54
CA GLN A 76 -13.38 -5.98 10.55
C GLN A 76 -13.81 -5.17 9.32
N GLU A 77 -12.86 -4.74 8.49
CA GLU A 77 -13.14 -3.98 7.28
C GLU A 77 -13.92 -4.83 6.27
N PRO A 78 -14.61 -4.24 5.28
CA PRO A 78 -15.18 -5.01 4.19
C PRO A 78 -14.11 -5.77 3.37
N PRO A 79 -14.40 -6.97 2.82
CA PRO A 79 -13.42 -7.76 2.06
C PRO A 79 -12.75 -7.03 0.89
N TRP A 80 -13.46 -6.09 0.25
CA TRP A 80 -12.96 -5.31 -0.88
C TRP A 80 -11.83 -4.34 -0.51
N VAL A 81 -11.63 -4.05 0.79
CA VAL A 81 -10.53 -3.19 1.27
C VAL A 81 -9.17 -3.87 1.06
N GLY A 82 -9.10 -5.20 1.17
CA GLY A 82 -7.84 -5.93 1.13
C GLY A 82 -6.98 -5.63 2.37
N ALA A 83 -5.68 -5.45 2.16
CA ALA A 83 -4.73 -4.98 3.17
C ALA A 83 -4.86 -3.45 3.34
N SER A 84 -5.08 -3.02 4.57
CA SER A 84 -5.26 -1.62 4.94
C SER A 84 -3.95 -0.98 5.42
N HIS A 85 -4.00 0.33 5.63
CA HIS A 85 -2.88 1.08 6.16
C HIS A 85 -2.51 0.59 7.56
N LEU A 86 -1.22 0.32 7.78
CA LEU A 86 -0.62 -0.15 9.04
C LEU A 86 -0.93 -1.60 9.44
N ASP A 87 -1.63 -2.35 8.59
CA ASP A 87 -1.89 -3.78 8.85
C ASP A 87 -0.61 -4.60 8.99
N ASP A 88 0.49 -4.19 8.37
CA ASP A 88 1.80 -4.85 8.43
C ASP A 88 2.51 -4.69 9.78
N LEU A 89 2.19 -3.64 10.55
CA LEU A 89 2.90 -3.32 11.79
C LEU A 89 2.77 -4.40 12.85
N LEU A 90 1.60 -5.04 13.01
CA LEU A 90 1.41 -6.11 13.99
C LEU A 90 2.32 -7.30 13.71
N TYR A 91 2.50 -7.64 12.43
CA TYR A 91 3.34 -8.73 11.99
C TYR A 91 4.83 -8.38 12.09
N LEU A 92 5.20 -7.15 11.71
CA LEU A 92 6.56 -6.62 11.84
C LEU A 92 7.01 -6.57 13.30
N LEU A 93 6.12 -6.16 14.21
CA LEU A 93 6.41 -6.05 15.66
C LEU A 93 6.26 -7.38 16.42
N GLY A 94 5.86 -8.46 15.74
CA GLY A 94 5.85 -9.80 16.31
C GLY A 94 4.63 -10.15 17.18
N ASP A 95 3.53 -9.40 17.11
CA ASP A 95 2.31 -9.72 17.87
C ASP A 95 1.79 -11.15 17.62
N PRO A 96 1.81 -11.70 16.37
CA PRO A 96 1.37 -13.08 16.11
C PRO A 96 2.12 -14.18 16.86
N VAL A 97 3.35 -13.91 17.29
CA VAL A 97 4.24 -14.86 17.96
C VAL A 97 4.56 -14.44 19.40
N ALA A 98 3.92 -13.39 19.90
CA ALA A 98 4.05 -12.95 21.28
C ALA A 98 3.49 -13.99 22.27
N ARG A 99 3.93 -13.93 23.53
CA ARG A 99 3.40 -14.78 24.60
C ARG A 99 1.89 -14.59 24.79
N THR A 100 1.42 -13.35 24.61
CA THR A 100 0.01 -12.97 24.70
C THR A 100 -0.35 -12.14 23.47
N PRO A 101 -0.72 -12.78 22.35
CA PRO A 101 -1.11 -12.09 21.12
C PRO A 101 -2.39 -11.27 21.33
N SER A 102 -2.50 -10.14 20.65
CA SER A 102 -3.71 -9.30 20.71
C SER A 102 -4.91 -9.89 19.96
N HIS A 103 -4.66 -10.78 19.01
CA HIS A 103 -5.68 -11.43 18.17
C HIS A 103 -5.42 -12.93 18.00
N GLN A 104 -6.40 -13.65 17.46
CA GLN A 104 -6.20 -15.02 16.98
C GLN A 104 -5.65 -14.98 15.56
N TYR A 105 -4.40 -15.42 15.40
CA TYR A 105 -3.70 -15.46 14.12
C TYR A 105 -3.68 -16.87 13.53
N THR A 106 -3.74 -16.97 12.21
CA THR A 106 -3.54 -18.24 11.50
C THR A 106 -2.08 -18.69 11.54
N GLN A 107 -1.81 -19.92 11.09
CA GLN A 107 -0.44 -20.44 11.03
C GLN A 107 0.39 -19.70 9.95
N GLU A 108 -0.24 -19.34 8.84
CA GLU A 108 0.33 -18.56 7.74
C GLU A 108 0.69 -17.15 8.24
N GLU A 109 -0.16 -16.54 9.07
CA GLU A 109 0.07 -15.24 9.68
C GLU A 109 1.26 -15.21 10.64
N LYS A 110 1.48 -16.30 11.38
CA LYS A 110 2.70 -16.47 12.19
C LYS A 110 3.95 -16.58 11.33
N GLN A 111 3.89 -17.33 10.23
CA GLN A 111 5.00 -17.45 9.28
C GLN A 111 5.30 -16.12 8.58
N LEU A 112 4.27 -15.34 8.24
CA LEU A 112 4.39 -13.99 7.71
C LEU A 112 5.12 -13.08 8.69
N SER A 113 4.74 -13.12 9.98
CA SER A 113 5.41 -12.34 11.03
C SER A 113 6.88 -12.73 11.19
N PHE A 114 7.20 -14.02 11.24
CA PHE A 114 8.60 -14.47 11.26
C PHE A 114 9.39 -13.96 10.05
N SER A 115 8.80 -14.02 8.85
CA SER A 115 9.45 -13.56 7.62
C SER A 115 9.71 -12.06 7.64
N LEU A 116 8.69 -11.26 8.01
CA LEU A 116 8.84 -9.80 8.12
C LEU A 116 9.88 -9.42 9.15
N MET A 117 9.82 -9.97 10.36
CA MET A 117 10.82 -9.72 11.38
C MET A 117 12.23 -10.10 10.89
N ALA A 118 12.40 -11.25 10.24
CA ALA A 118 13.69 -11.66 9.70
C ALA A 118 14.22 -10.71 8.63
N TYR A 119 13.39 -10.26 7.68
CA TYR A 119 13.82 -9.28 6.68
C TYR A 119 14.25 -7.96 7.34
N TRP A 120 13.45 -7.44 8.28
CA TRP A 120 13.74 -6.18 8.95
C TRP A 120 14.95 -6.25 9.88
N THR A 121 15.14 -7.33 10.64
CA THR A 121 16.31 -7.49 11.50
C THR A 121 17.57 -7.75 10.69
N ASN A 122 17.50 -8.54 9.62
CA ASN A 122 18.64 -8.71 8.71
C ASN A 122 19.06 -7.37 8.10
N PHE A 123 18.11 -6.57 7.59
CA PHE A 123 18.41 -5.23 7.08
C PHE A 123 19.05 -4.33 8.16
N ALA A 124 18.55 -4.38 9.40
CA ALA A 124 19.14 -3.63 10.51
C ALA A 124 20.56 -4.08 10.87
N HIS A 125 20.87 -5.37 10.71
CA HIS A 125 22.18 -5.94 11.02
C HIS A 125 23.22 -5.76 9.92
N THR A 126 22.82 -5.88 8.64
CA THR A 126 23.76 -5.98 7.52
C THR A 126 23.53 -4.97 6.40
N GLY A 127 22.42 -4.22 6.42
CA GLY A 127 21.93 -3.52 5.23
C GLY A 127 21.56 -4.49 4.12
#